data_AF-A0A8T4J501-F1
#
_entry.id   AF-A0A8T4J501-F1
#
_cell.length_a   1.000
_cell.length_b   1.000
_cell.length_c   1.000
_cell.angle_alpha   90.00
_cell.angle_beta   90.00
_cell.angle_gamma   90.00
#
_symmetry.space_group_name_H-M   'P 1'
#
loop_
_entity.id
_entity.type
_entity.pdbx_description
1 polymer ?
#
loop_
_entity_poly.entity_id
_entity_poly.type
_entity_poly.pdbx_seq_one_letter_code
_entity_poly.pdbx_strand_id
1 'polypeptide(L)'
;MTAETADTAGKAHGNGTGNDTGAHARGHWSPGSQILWRYRANGSPAGTPHICRPVTVVHDTPDLLAVWLAPGTVCVKPELADGTPVHREPLATRYTKPRTVALSRWFGTGVLKLARPGEPWSVWLFWERGWRFKNFYVNLEEPRHRWVGGVDSEDHFLDIAVYPDHTWEWRDEDEFAEAQRAGLMDAEQARRVREAGEAALCRIRSWASPFPDGWENWRPDPRWPVPRLPDDWDRRPVTVERAAGSGPGRGRARGTPFNT
;
A
#
# COMPACT_ATOMS: atom_id res chain seq x y z
N MET A 1 -3.68 55.84 -19.99
CA MET A 1 -4.91 56.56 -20.34
C MET A 1 -5.59 55.78 -21.45
N THR A 2 -6.86 55.35 -21.43
CA THR A 2 -7.89 55.09 -20.42
C THR A 2 -9.19 54.90 -21.22
N ALA A 3 -9.80 53.72 -21.14
CA ALA A 3 -11.21 53.40 -21.44
C ALA A 3 -11.40 51.96 -20.91
N GLU A 4 -12.27 51.70 -19.92
CA GLU A 4 -13.72 51.36 -20.08
C GLU A 4 -13.94 50.04 -20.86
N THR A 5 -14.79 49.07 -20.51
CA THR A 5 -15.72 48.78 -19.39
C THR A 5 -15.85 47.22 -19.30
N ALA A 6 -16.64 46.50 -18.49
CA ALA A 6 -17.85 46.83 -17.72
C ALA A 6 -18.02 45.94 -16.43
N ASP A 7 -19.26 45.93 -15.94
CA ASP A 7 -19.88 45.26 -14.79
C ASP A 7 -20.12 43.74 -14.94
N THR A 8 -20.17 42.99 -13.83
CA THR A 8 -21.35 42.17 -13.40
C THR A 8 -21.06 41.50 -12.06
N ALA A 9 -21.76 41.90 -11.00
CA ALA A 9 -21.70 41.23 -9.70
C ALA A 9 -22.68 40.05 -9.59
N GLY A 10 -22.18 38.86 -9.23
CA GLY A 10 -22.99 37.67 -8.93
C GLY A 10 -22.61 37.06 -7.58
N LYS A 11 -23.37 37.35 -6.52
CA LYS A 11 -23.22 36.66 -5.23
C LYS A 11 -23.90 35.29 -5.29
N ALA A 12 -23.19 34.23 -4.89
CA ALA A 12 -23.78 32.97 -4.47
C ALA A 12 -23.15 32.52 -3.15
N HIS A 13 -23.93 32.53 -2.07
CA HIS A 13 -23.60 31.76 -0.87
C HIS A 13 -23.95 30.29 -1.14
N GLY A 14 -22.98 29.40 -0.96
CA GLY A 14 -23.16 27.95 -1.12
C GLY A 14 -22.50 27.22 0.04
N ASN A 15 -23.13 27.23 1.21
CA ASN A 15 -22.65 26.46 2.35
C ASN A 15 -22.95 24.99 2.09
N GLY A 16 -21.92 24.21 1.74
CA GLY A 16 -22.07 22.85 1.22
C GLY A 16 -21.04 21.89 1.83
N THR A 17 -21.35 21.37 3.01
CA THR A 17 -20.63 20.22 3.60
C THR A 17 -20.94 18.94 2.83
N GLY A 18 -20.31 18.79 1.67
CA GLY A 18 -20.41 17.62 0.80
C GLY A 18 -19.36 16.57 1.17
N ASN A 19 -19.79 15.49 1.81
CA ASN A 19 -18.94 14.37 2.16
C ASN A 19 -18.65 13.52 0.91
N ASP A 20 -17.56 13.79 0.20
CA ASP A 20 -17.22 13.10 -1.07
C ASP A 20 -16.60 11.71 -0.82
N THR A 21 -17.44 10.78 -0.37
CA THR A 21 -17.05 9.40 -0.06
C THR A 21 -17.40 8.41 -1.18
N GLY A 22 -17.64 8.89 -2.41
CA GLY A 22 -18.30 8.10 -3.46
C GLY A 22 -17.42 7.49 -4.56
N ALA A 23 -16.32 8.15 -4.96
CA ALA A 23 -15.71 7.88 -6.28
C ALA A 23 -14.31 7.21 -6.29
N HIS A 24 -13.61 7.15 -5.17
CA HIS A 24 -12.15 6.91 -5.17
C HIS A 24 -11.67 5.47 -5.41
N ALA A 25 -12.55 4.48 -5.56
CA ALA A 25 -12.15 3.08 -5.77
C ALA A 25 -11.45 2.80 -7.12
N ARG A 26 -11.45 3.75 -8.07
CA ARG A 26 -10.75 3.65 -9.37
C ARG A 26 -9.95 4.89 -9.78
N GLY A 27 -9.86 5.90 -8.91
CA GLY A 27 -9.11 7.13 -9.19
C GLY A 27 -7.67 7.06 -8.70
N HIS A 28 -6.82 7.93 -9.26
CA HIS A 28 -5.52 8.27 -8.67
C HIS A 28 -5.70 9.38 -7.62
N TRP A 29 -4.92 9.33 -6.54
CA TRP A 29 -4.86 10.36 -5.52
C TRP A 29 -3.94 11.51 -5.95
N SER A 30 -4.33 12.75 -5.66
CA SER A 30 -3.47 13.91 -5.93
C SER A 30 -2.23 13.92 -5.01
N PRO A 31 -1.07 14.43 -5.45
CA PRO A 31 0.08 14.66 -4.57
C PRO A 31 -0.32 15.49 -3.34
N GLY A 32 0.19 15.11 -2.17
CA GLY A 32 -0.21 15.68 -0.88
C GLY A 32 -1.42 15.01 -0.20
N SER A 33 -2.16 14.13 -0.90
CA SER A 33 -3.27 13.36 -0.30
C SER A 33 -2.75 12.46 0.83
N GLN A 34 -3.53 12.28 1.89
CA GLN A 34 -3.21 11.36 2.99
C GLN A 34 -3.98 10.05 2.81
N ILE A 35 -3.26 8.93 2.80
CA ILE A 35 -3.83 7.59 2.65
C ILE A 35 -3.20 6.62 3.67
N LEU A 36 -3.81 5.45 3.85
CA LEU A 36 -3.29 4.37 4.68
C LEU A 36 -2.54 3.35 3.82
N TRP A 37 -1.33 3.01 4.22
CA TRP A 37 -0.60 1.84 3.73
C TRP A 37 -0.68 0.74 4.78
N ARG A 38 -1.44 -0.33 4.51
CA ARG A 38 -1.72 -1.38 5.49
C ARG A 38 -1.20 -2.74 5.06
N TYR A 39 -0.82 -3.55 6.05
CA TYR A 39 -0.58 -4.99 5.87
C TYR A 39 -1.57 -5.79 6.71
N ARG A 40 -2.14 -6.82 6.11
CA ARG A 40 -2.98 -7.82 6.79
C ARG A 40 -2.10 -8.80 7.56
N ALA A 41 -2.64 -9.34 8.65
CA ALA A 41 -1.95 -10.40 9.39
C ALA A 41 -1.91 -11.69 8.57
N ASN A 42 -0.71 -12.24 8.37
CA ASN A 42 -0.50 -13.52 7.71
C ASN A 42 -1.33 -14.63 8.35
N GLY A 43 -1.93 -15.50 7.53
CA GLY A 43 -2.79 -16.59 8.00
C GLY A 43 -4.10 -16.16 8.67
N SER A 44 -4.46 -14.87 8.65
CA SER A 44 -5.71 -14.39 9.24
C SER A 44 -6.92 -14.68 8.33
N PRO A 45 -7.89 -15.52 8.73
CA PRO A 45 -9.09 -15.79 7.92
C PRO A 45 -9.98 -14.56 7.71
N ALA A 46 -9.75 -13.52 8.51
CA ALA A 46 -10.51 -12.28 8.53
C ALA A 46 -9.91 -11.17 7.64
N GLY A 47 -8.67 -11.34 7.15
CA GLY A 47 -7.94 -10.31 6.41
C GLY A 47 -7.70 -9.02 7.22
N THR A 48 -7.65 -9.11 8.55
CA THR A 48 -7.56 -7.93 9.43
C THR A 48 -6.17 -7.27 9.32
N PRO A 49 -6.08 -5.94 9.15
CA PRO A 49 -4.80 -5.23 9.15
C PRO A 49 -4.12 -5.27 10.52
N HIS A 50 -2.83 -5.64 10.55
CA HIS A 50 -1.99 -5.59 11.77
C HIS A 50 -0.89 -4.51 11.72
N ILE A 51 -0.67 -3.92 10.54
CA ILE A 51 0.18 -2.76 10.32
C ILE A 51 -0.67 -1.73 9.61
N CYS A 52 -0.61 -0.48 10.07
CA CYS A 52 -1.20 0.66 9.39
C CYS A 52 -0.24 1.84 9.49
N ARG A 53 0.18 2.36 8.33
CA ARG A 53 1.10 3.48 8.20
C ARG A 53 0.37 4.59 7.43
N PRO A 54 -0.08 5.67 8.08
CA PRO A 54 -0.53 6.87 7.39
C PRO A 54 0.62 7.44 6.56
N VAL A 55 0.37 7.75 5.29
CA VAL A 55 1.39 8.23 4.34
C VAL A 55 0.85 9.38 3.50
N THR A 56 1.75 10.24 3.02
CA THR A 56 1.43 11.30 2.07
C THR A 56 1.74 10.83 0.66
N VAL A 57 0.79 10.95 -0.27
CA VAL A 57 1.00 10.60 -1.68
C VAL A 57 1.98 11.58 -2.31
N VAL A 58 3.05 11.04 -2.91
CA VAL A 58 4.06 11.80 -3.67
C VAL A 58 3.66 11.82 -5.14
N HIS A 59 3.28 10.67 -5.67
CA HIS A 59 2.86 10.48 -7.05
C HIS A 59 1.92 9.28 -7.14
N ASP A 60 0.93 9.33 -8.02
CA ASP A 60 0.02 8.21 -8.27
C ASP A 60 -0.43 8.26 -9.74
N THR A 61 0.05 7.30 -10.52
CA THR A 61 -0.19 7.16 -11.97
C THR A 61 -0.46 5.70 -12.31
N PRO A 62 -0.87 5.37 -13.55
CA PRO A 62 -1.05 3.99 -13.98
C PRO A 62 0.20 3.10 -13.83
N ASP A 63 1.40 3.71 -13.77
CA ASP A 63 2.67 3.00 -13.72
C ASP A 63 3.32 2.96 -12.32
N LEU A 64 2.97 3.90 -11.43
CA LEU A 64 3.63 4.06 -10.12
C LEU A 64 2.74 4.74 -9.08
N LEU A 65 2.65 4.11 -7.90
CA LEU A 65 2.29 4.76 -6.64
C LEU A 65 3.56 5.03 -5.84
N ALA A 66 3.84 6.29 -5.55
CA ALA A 66 4.91 6.75 -4.68
C ALA A 66 4.33 7.44 -3.44
N VAL A 67 4.75 7.04 -2.24
CA VAL A 67 4.23 7.58 -0.96
C VAL A 67 5.34 7.84 0.05
N TRP A 68 5.14 8.85 0.90
CA TRP A 68 6.07 9.24 1.95
C TRP A 68 5.52 8.92 3.34
N LEU A 69 6.28 8.14 4.10
CA LEU A 69 6.09 7.92 5.53
C LEU A 69 7.01 8.87 6.31
N ALA A 70 6.43 9.91 6.92
CA ALA A 70 7.19 10.94 7.62
C ALA A 70 7.74 10.45 8.98
N PRO A 71 8.88 10.97 9.46
CA PRO A 71 9.33 10.79 10.84
C PRO A 71 8.25 11.14 11.87
N GLY A 72 8.13 10.35 12.94
CA GLY A 72 7.22 10.64 14.05
C GLY A 72 5.73 10.36 13.79
N THR A 73 5.35 9.94 12.56
CA THR A 73 4.00 9.48 12.20
C THR A 73 3.51 8.43 13.19
N VAL A 74 2.26 8.53 13.65
CA VAL A 74 1.64 7.49 14.49
C VAL A 74 1.17 6.37 13.59
N CYS A 75 1.71 5.18 13.81
CA CYS A 75 1.43 3.97 13.06
C CYS A 75 0.90 2.88 13.98
N VAL A 76 0.29 1.85 13.38
CA VAL A 76 -0.01 0.58 14.03
C VAL A 76 1.03 -0.45 13.61
N LYS A 77 1.46 -1.29 14.55
CA LYS A 77 2.34 -2.46 14.33
C LYS A 77 1.77 -3.69 15.08
N PRO A 78 2.15 -4.92 14.69
CA PRO A 78 1.93 -6.09 15.53
C PRO A 78 2.82 -6.04 16.77
N GLU A 79 2.29 -6.56 17.87
CA GLU A 79 3.00 -6.82 19.12
C GLU A 79 2.54 -8.18 19.65
N LEU A 80 3.32 -8.85 20.49
CA LEU A 80 2.84 -10.06 21.14
C LEU A 80 1.80 -9.72 22.21
N ALA A 81 0.87 -10.62 22.48
CA ALA A 81 -0.21 -10.39 23.45
C ALA A 81 0.28 -10.17 24.89
N ASP A 82 1.54 -10.50 25.20
CA ASP A 82 2.22 -10.23 26.47
C ASP A 82 3.00 -8.89 26.48
N GLY A 83 2.91 -8.09 25.42
CA GLY A 83 3.64 -6.83 25.26
C GLY A 83 5.08 -6.98 24.75
N THR A 84 5.54 -8.20 24.47
CA THR A 84 6.88 -8.42 23.93
C THR A 84 6.99 -7.92 22.47
N PRO A 85 7.99 -7.10 22.12
CA PRO A 85 8.23 -6.72 20.72
C PRO A 85 8.55 -7.95 19.86
N VAL A 86 7.87 -8.11 18.71
CA VAL A 86 7.95 -9.30 17.86
C VAL A 86 9.40 -9.71 17.51
N HIS A 87 10.26 -8.75 17.18
CA HIS A 87 11.68 -8.99 16.85
C HIS A 87 12.54 -9.51 18.02
N ARG A 88 12.03 -9.48 19.26
CA ARG A 88 12.71 -10.02 20.45
C ARG A 88 12.24 -11.43 20.82
N GLU A 89 11.12 -11.89 20.26
CA GLU A 89 10.67 -13.26 20.43
C GLU A 89 11.60 -14.22 19.67
N PRO A 90 11.98 -15.38 20.24
CA PRO A 90 12.70 -16.42 19.51
C PRO A 90 11.98 -16.83 18.23
N LEU A 91 12.73 -17.08 17.16
CA LEU A 91 12.15 -17.34 15.82
C LEU A 91 11.11 -18.47 15.84
N ALA A 92 11.41 -19.58 16.53
CA ALA A 92 10.54 -20.76 16.68
C ALA A 92 9.16 -20.50 17.31
N THR A 93 8.96 -19.36 17.99
CA THR A 93 7.67 -18.95 18.58
C THR A 93 7.14 -17.62 18.03
N ARG A 94 7.99 -16.84 17.34
CA ARG A 94 7.66 -15.53 16.72
C ARG A 94 6.40 -15.57 15.85
N TYR A 95 6.17 -16.68 15.16
CA TYR A 95 5.10 -16.86 14.17
C TYR A 95 3.88 -17.64 14.67
N THR A 96 3.94 -18.22 15.87
CA THR A 96 2.86 -19.03 16.47
C THR A 96 2.26 -18.42 17.74
N LYS A 97 3.03 -17.58 18.44
CA LYS A 97 2.60 -16.93 19.69
C LYS A 97 1.52 -15.85 19.41
N PRO A 98 0.45 -15.76 20.24
CA PRO A 98 -0.63 -14.81 20.01
C PRO A 98 -0.17 -13.36 19.88
N ARG A 99 -0.72 -12.65 18.90
CA ARG A 99 -0.42 -11.24 18.58
C ARG A 99 -1.61 -10.34 18.90
N THR A 100 -1.30 -9.09 19.23
CA THR A 100 -2.22 -7.94 19.26
C THR A 100 -1.63 -6.83 18.36
N VAL A 101 -2.27 -5.67 18.34
CA VAL A 101 -1.77 -4.46 17.69
C VAL A 101 -1.44 -3.38 18.72
N ALA A 102 -0.38 -2.62 18.45
CA ALA A 102 0.07 -1.53 19.30
C ALA A 102 0.30 -0.25 18.49
N LEU A 103 0.02 0.90 19.11
CA LEU A 103 0.40 2.20 18.56
C LEU A 103 1.90 2.41 18.71
N SER A 104 2.55 2.88 17.66
CA SER A 104 3.98 3.20 17.66
C SER A 104 4.23 4.42 16.80
N ARG A 105 5.06 5.36 17.29
CA ARG A 105 5.59 6.42 16.41
C ARG A 105 6.64 5.83 15.49
N TRP A 106 6.65 6.26 14.23
CA TRP A 106 7.71 5.92 13.28
C TRP A 106 9.02 6.56 13.74
N PHE A 107 10.01 5.71 14.06
CA PHE A 107 11.29 6.13 14.61
C PHE A 107 12.33 6.34 13.50
N GLY A 108 13.25 7.29 13.71
CA GLY A 108 14.35 7.56 12.80
C GLY A 108 13.94 8.46 11.64
N THR A 109 14.51 8.18 10.47
CA THR A 109 14.24 8.88 9.20
C THR A 109 12.94 8.41 8.57
N GLY A 110 12.38 9.23 7.68
CA GLY A 110 11.21 8.84 6.89
C GLY A 110 11.58 7.89 5.76
N VAL A 111 10.57 7.26 5.19
CA VAL A 111 10.71 6.26 4.12
C VAL A 111 9.84 6.66 2.94
N LEU A 112 10.45 6.71 1.75
CA LEU A 112 9.73 6.79 0.48
C LEU A 112 9.45 5.35 0.03
N LYS A 113 8.21 5.03 -0.33
CA LYS A 113 7.83 3.74 -0.89
C LYS A 113 7.35 3.90 -2.32
N LEU A 114 7.80 3.00 -3.20
CA LEU A 114 7.49 2.97 -4.62
C LEU A 114 6.87 1.61 -4.95
N ALA A 115 5.64 1.60 -5.47
CA ALA A 115 4.97 0.38 -5.91
C ALA A 115 4.37 0.57 -7.30
N ARG A 116 4.78 -0.27 -8.25
CA ARG A 116 4.13 -0.34 -9.55
C ARG A 116 2.87 -1.21 -9.42
N PRO A 117 1.75 -0.89 -10.10
CA PRO A 117 0.54 -1.72 -10.02
C PRO A 117 0.79 -3.16 -10.49
N GLY A 118 0.23 -4.14 -9.79
CA GLY A 118 0.32 -5.57 -10.12
C GLY A 118 1.63 -6.28 -9.76
N GLU A 119 2.74 -5.58 -9.53
CA GLU A 119 4.02 -6.24 -9.20
C GLU A 119 4.00 -6.83 -7.77
N PRO A 120 4.49 -8.05 -7.50
CA PRO A 120 4.46 -8.67 -6.16
C PRO A 120 5.58 -8.18 -5.21
N TRP A 121 5.90 -6.89 -5.29
CA TRP A 121 6.80 -6.18 -4.36
C TRP A 121 6.56 -4.67 -4.37
N SER A 122 7.13 -3.97 -3.38
CA SER A 122 7.42 -2.54 -3.45
C SER A 122 8.88 -2.26 -3.12
N VAL A 123 9.41 -1.14 -3.61
CA VAL A 123 10.78 -0.70 -3.35
C VAL A 123 10.74 0.51 -2.42
N TRP A 124 11.34 0.38 -1.24
CA TRP A 124 11.41 1.45 -0.26
C TRP A 124 12.82 2.04 -0.24
N LEU A 125 12.92 3.35 -0.02
CA LEU A 125 14.19 4.04 0.10
C LEU A 125 14.43 4.43 1.55
N PHE A 126 15.62 4.09 2.04
CA PHE A 126 16.08 4.47 3.37
C PHE A 126 17.25 5.45 3.26
N TRP A 127 17.19 6.48 4.09
CA TRP A 127 18.28 7.43 4.30
C TRP A 127 18.71 7.41 5.77
N GLU A 128 19.95 7.75 6.03
CA GLU A 128 20.43 8.12 7.35
C GLU A 128 20.22 9.62 7.62
N ARG A 129 20.65 10.10 8.79
CA ARG A 129 20.56 11.52 9.15
C ARG A 129 21.28 12.38 8.11
N GLY A 130 20.71 13.54 7.79
CA GLY A 130 21.26 14.46 6.79
C GLY A 130 21.00 14.03 5.33
N TRP A 131 20.02 13.16 5.08
CA TRP A 131 19.67 12.67 3.74
C TRP A 131 20.80 11.92 3.01
N ARG A 132 21.73 11.31 3.76
CA ARG A 132 22.69 10.35 3.21
C ARG A 132 21.93 9.09 2.81
N PHE A 133 21.87 8.77 1.52
CA PHE A 133 21.17 7.58 1.05
C PHE A 133 21.85 6.32 1.57
N LYS A 134 21.06 5.37 2.05
CA LYS A 134 21.55 4.14 2.69
C LYS A 134 21.40 2.94 1.76
N ASN A 135 20.17 2.65 1.35
CA ASN A 135 19.83 1.50 0.51
C ASN A 135 18.41 1.64 -0.06
N PHE A 136 18.17 0.97 -1.20
CA PHE A 136 16.84 0.52 -1.56
C PHE A 136 16.53 -0.78 -0.79
N TYR A 137 15.25 -1.05 -0.58
CA TYR A 137 14.74 -2.23 0.10
C TYR A 137 13.54 -2.76 -0.68
N VAL A 138 13.68 -3.92 -1.32
CA VAL A 138 12.58 -4.59 -1.99
C VAL A 138 11.82 -5.39 -0.95
N ASN A 139 10.61 -4.95 -0.61
CA ASN A 139 9.70 -5.69 0.25
C ASN A 139 8.87 -6.62 -0.63
N LEU A 140 9.04 -7.95 -0.53
CA LEU A 140 8.17 -8.87 -1.28
C LEU A 140 6.80 -8.90 -0.59
N GLU A 141 5.73 -8.78 -1.36
CA GLU A 141 4.39 -8.59 -0.81
C GLU A 141 3.31 -8.91 -1.86
N GLU A 142 2.06 -9.06 -1.43
CA GLU A 142 0.95 -9.16 -2.38
C GLU A 142 0.82 -7.90 -3.28
N PRO A 143 0.36 -8.06 -4.53
CA PRO A 143 -0.18 -6.96 -5.33
C PRO A 143 -1.22 -6.13 -4.55
N ARG A 144 -0.85 -4.90 -4.17
CA ARG A 144 -1.66 -3.98 -3.34
C ARG A 144 -3.09 -3.84 -3.87
N HIS A 145 -4.07 -4.12 -3.01
CA HIS A 145 -5.47 -3.82 -3.27
C HIS A 145 -5.78 -2.36 -2.92
N ARG A 146 -6.21 -1.56 -3.90
CA ARG A 146 -6.60 -0.16 -3.71
C ARG A 146 -8.04 -0.07 -3.18
N TRP A 147 -8.28 0.83 -2.23
CA TRP A 147 -9.59 1.10 -1.65
C TRP A 147 -9.71 2.57 -1.24
N VAL A 148 -10.91 3.04 -0.86
CA VAL A 148 -11.18 4.47 -0.60
C VAL A 148 -10.23 5.12 0.44
N GLY A 149 -9.72 4.34 1.41
CA GLY A 149 -8.77 4.82 2.42
C GLY A 149 -7.28 4.61 2.09
N GLY A 150 -6.92 3.97 0.98
CA GLY A 150 -5.52 3.75 0.60
C GLY A 150 -5.26 2.38 -0.03
N VAL A 151 -4.21 1.70 0.44
CA VAL A 151 -3.74 0.42 -0.10
C VAL A 151 -3.55 -0.63 0.99
N ASP A 152 -4.03 -1.84 0.71
CA ASP A 152 -3.87 -3.02 1.56
C ASP A 152 -2.99 -4.04 0.85
N SER A 153 -2.05 -4.62 1.58
CA SER A 153 -1.10 -5.65 1.14
C SER A 153 -1.05 -6.79 2.15
N GLU A 154 -0.29 -7.83 1.86
CA GLU A 154 0.16 -8.84 2.82
C GLU A 154 1.65 -9.09 2.60
N ASP A 155 2.38 -9.18 3.69
CA ASP A 155 3.84 -9.25 3.67
C ASP A 155 4.32 -10.68 3.41
N HIS A 156 5.36 -10.86 2.59
CA HIS A 156 5.86 -12.19 2.23
C HIS A 156 7.17 -12.60 2.92
N PHE A 157 7.59 -11.88 3.98
CA PHE A 157 8.76 -12.12 4.84
C PHE A 157 10.14 -12.00 4.17
N LEU A 158 10.31 -12.54 2.96
CA LEU A 158 11.58 -12.54 2.24
C LEU A 158 11.79 -11.19 1.54
N ASP A 159 12.89 -10.51 1.85
CA ASP A 159 13.17 -9.17 1.34
C ASP A 159 14.56 -9.07 0.68
N ILE A 160 14.84 -7.96 -0.02
CA ILE A 160 16.15 -7.72 -0.68
C ILE A 160 16.67 -6.32 -0.34
N ALA A 161 17.84 -6.23 0.28
CA ALA A 161 18.55 -4.96 0.43
C ALA A 161 19.43 -4.71 -0.81
N VAL A 162 19.39 -3.50 -1.38
CA VAL A 162 20.20 -3.10 -2.54
C VAL A 162 20.92 -1.79 -2.22
N TYR A 163 22.24 -1.79 -2.37
CA TYR A 163 23.13 -0.72 -1.91
C TYR A 163 23.52 0.25 -3.03
N PRO A 164 24.06 1.45 -2.67
CA PRO A 164 24.45 2.46 -3.66
C PRO A 164 25.61 2.05 -4.59
N ASP A 165 26.36 1.00 -4.24
CA ASP A 165 27.39 0.37 -5.08
C ASP A 165 26.84 -0.77 -5.98
N HIS A 166 25.51 -0.88 -6.04
CA HIS A 166 24.74 -1.88 -6.77
C HIS A 166 24.90 -3.32 -6.26
N THR A 167 25.58 -3.52 -5.12
CA THR A 167 25.54 -4.82 -4.41
C THR A 167 24.18 -5.05 -3.78
N TRP A 168 23.82 -6.30 -3.55
CA TRP A 168 22.55 -6.69 -2.94
C TRP A 168 22.71 -7.94 -2.08
N GLU A 169 21.81 -8.11 -1.12
CA GLU A 169 21.71 -9.32 -0.30
C GLU A 169 20.25 -9.64 0.03
N TRP A 170 19.94 -10.92 0.23
CA TRP A 170 18.66 -11.35 0.79
C TRP A 170 18.54 -10.91 2.25
N ARG A 171 17.30 -10.70 2.69
CA ARG A 171 16.91 -10.41 4.07
C ARG A 171 15.85 -11.39 4.51
N ASP A 172 15.93 -11.76 5.78
CA ASP A 172 14.89 -12.49 6.52
C ASP A 172 14.52 -13.85 5.88
N GLU A 173 15.52 -14.52 5.27
CA GLU A 173 15.40 -15.89 4.72
C GLU A 173 15.03 -16.93 5.80
N ASP A 174 15.47 -16.71 7.04
CA ASP A 174 15.14 -17.54 8.20
C ASP A 174 13.70 -17.30 8.67
N GLU A 175 13.22 -16.06 8.65
CA GLU A 175 11.81 -15.73 8.89
C GLU A 175 10.90 -16.32 7.81
N PHE A 176 11.28 -16.22 6.54
CA PHE A 176 10.54 -16.83 5.42
C PHE A 176 10.46 -18.36 5.56
N ALA A 177 11.56 -19.02 5.96
CA ALA A 177 11.58 -20.45 6.24
C ALA A 177 10.71 -20.82 7.45
N GLU A 178 10.68 -19.98 8.49
CA GLU A 178 9.87 -20.23 9.68
C GLU A 178 8.37 -19.99 9.45
N ALA A 179 7.99 -18.98 8.65
CA ALA A 179 6.61 -18.75 8.27
C ALA A 179 5.99 -19.96 7.54
N GLN A 180 6.78 -20.63 6.68
CA GLN A 180 6.40 -21.90 6.06
C GLN A 180 6.25 -23.03 7.11
N ARG A 181 7.21 -23.17 8.05
CA ARG A 181 7.11 -24.17 9.14
C ARG A 181 5.92 -23.94 10.06
N ALA A 182 5.56 -22.68 10.31
CA ALA A 182 4.40 -22.28 11.10
C ALA A 182 3.05 -22.42 10.34
N GLY A 183 3.08 -22.79 9.05
CA GLY A 183 1.87 -22.93 8.22
C GLY A 183 1.22 -21.61 7.83
N LEU A 184 1.92 -20.48 7.97
CA LEU A 184 1.44 -19.15 7.53
C LEU A 184 1.52 -18.96 6.02
N MET A 185 2.28 -19.82 5.33
CA MET A 185 2.48 -19.79 3.89
C MET A 185 2.56 -21.23 3.36
N ASP A 186 1.70 -21.58 2.39
CA ASP A 186 1.77 -22.89 1.73
C ASP A 186 2.92 -22.98 0.72
N ALA A 187 3.23 -24.19 0.25
CA ALA A 187 4.33 -24.44 -0.67
C ALA A 187 4.15 -23.76 -2.05
N GLU A 188 2.90 -23.50 -2.47
CA GLU A 188 2.63 -22.84 -3.75
C GLU A 188 2.80 -21.32 -3.63
N GLN A 189 2.36 -20.72 -2.53
CA GLN A 189 2.64 -19.33 -2.19
C GLN A 189 4.14 -19.11 -2.01
N ALA A 190 4.84 -19.98 -1.29
CA ALA A 190 6.29 -19.90 -1.13
C ALA A 190 7.04 -19.96 -2.48
N ARG A 191 6.59 -20.80 -3.41
CA ARG A 191 7.11 -20.83 -4.79
C ARG A 191 6.87 -19.48 -5.49
N ARG A 192 5.66 -18.93 -5.43
CA ARG A 192 5.32 -17.62 -6.03
C ARG A 192 6.16 -16.47 -5.45
N VAL A 193 6.47 -16.51 -4.14
CA VAL A 193 7.35 -15.52 -3.49
C VAL A 193 8.79 -15.64 -4.01
N ARG A 194 9.33 -16.85 -4.16
CA ARG A 194 10.66 -17.05 -4.76
C ARG A 194 10.71 -16.58 -6.22
N GLU A 195 9.66 -16.83 -7.00
CA GLU A 195 9.54 -16.34 -8.38
C GLU A 195 9.47 -14.80 -8.45
N ALA A 196 8.73 -14.16 -7.52
CA ALA A 196 8.73 -12.71 -7.36
C ALA A 196 10.13 -12.16 -7.00
N GLY A 197 10.83 -12.84 -6.10
CA GLY A 197 12.20 -12.52 -5.71
C GLY A 197 13.19 -12.60 -6.88
N GLU A 198 13.18 -13.68 -7.66
CA GLU A 198 14.03 -13.79 -8.86
C GLU A 198 13.66 -12.75 -9.94
N ALA A 199 12.38 -12.40 -10.10
CA ALA A 199 11.97 -11.32 -10.99
C ALA A 199 12.50 -9.95 -10.51
N ALA A 200 12.49 -9.69 -9.21
CA ALA A 200 13.11 -8.50 -8.62
C ALA A 200 14.64 -8.52 -8.80
N LEU A 201 15.31 -9.66 -8.61
CA LEU A 201 16.75 -9.79 -8.86
C LEU A 201 17.13 -9.57 -10.33
N CYS A 202 16.34 -10.07 -11.29
CA CYS A 202 16.54 -9.76 -12.71
C CYS A 202 16.46 -8.25 -12.99
N ARG A 203 15.61 -7.52 -12.28
CA ARG A 203 15.49 -6.05 -12.38
C ARG A 203 16.65 -5.31 -11.71
N ILE A 204 17.12 -5.79 -10.56
CA ILE A 204 18.31 -5.25 -9.86
C ILE A 204 19.55 -5.46 -10.73
N ARG A 205 19.76 -6.67 -11.26
CA ARG A 205 20.90 -7.04 -12.12
C ARG A 205 20.93 -6.26 -13.44
N SER A 206 19.78 -5.86 -13.97
CA SER A 206 19.67 -4.99 -15.16
C SER A 206 19.62 -3.49 -14.83
N TRP A 207 19.68 -3.12 -13.55
CA TRP A 207 19.60 -1.75 -13.03
C TRP A 207 18.44 -0.94 -13.63
N ALA A 208 17.26 -1.56 -13.72
CA ALA A 208 16.05 -0.94 -14.29
C ALA A 208 15.16 -0.27 -13.22
N SER A 209 14.20 0.56 -13.64
CA SER A 209 13.32 1.36 -12.77
C SER A 209 12.70 0.53 -11.63
N PRO A 210 12.77 0.99 -10.35
CA PRO A 210 13.05 2.37 -9.95
C PRO A 210 14.51 2.71 -9.61
N PHE A 211 15.46 1.76 -9.71
CA PHE A 211 16.85 1.95 -9.24
C PHE A 211 17.64 3.08 -9.94
N PRO A 212 17.55 3.31 -11.26
CA PRO A 212 18.23 4.41 -11.94
C PRO A 212 17.44 5.73 -11.96
N ASP A 213 16.21 5.76 -11.42
CA ASP A 213 15.27 6.88 -11.62
C ASP A 213 15.58 8.12 -10.74
N GLY A 214 16.63 8.08 -9.90
CA GLY A 214 17.09 9.22 -9.11
C GLY A 214 16.30 9.48 -7.80
N TRP A 215 15.42 8.57 -7.39
CA TRP A 215 14.57 8.70 -6.19
C TRP A 215 15.36 8.91 -4.88
N GLU A 216 16.62 8.48 -4.81
CA GLU A 216 17.53 8.73 -3.68
C GLU A 216 17.80 10.22 -3.45
N ASN A 217 17.59 11.06 -4.47
CA ASN A 217 17.71 12.52 -4.42
C ASN A 217 16.39 13.23 -4.09
N TRP A 218 15.25 12.51 -4.10
CA TRP A 218 13.94 13.07 -3.81
C TRP A 218 13.80 13.55 -2.35
N ARG A 219 13.05 14.63 -2.13
CA ARG A 219 12.76 15.20 -0.80
C ARG A 219 11.27 15.55 -0.68
N PRO A 220 10.63 15.40 0.49
CA PRO A 220 9.24 15.80 0.72
C PRO A 220 9.10 17.32 0.68
N ASP A 221 7.92 17.81 0.32
CA ASP A 221 7.57 19.22 0.50
C ASP A 221 7.57 19.53 2.02
N PRO A 222 8.35 20.52 2.50
CA PRO A 222 8.43 20.84 3.92
C PRO A 222 7.12 21.38 4.50
N ARG A 223 6.12 21.70 3.65
CA ARG A 223 4.78 22.13 4.06
C ARG A 223 3.82 20.96 4.30
N TRP A 224 4.17 19.74 3.91
CA TRP A 224 3.32 18.57 4.17
C TRP A 224 3.27 18.26 5.67
N PRO A 225 2.07 18.23 6.29
CA PRO A 225 1.94 17.85 7.69
C PRO A 225 2.20 16.35 7.86
N VAL A 226 2.65 15.95 9.05
CA VAL A 226 2.67 14.53 9.44
C VAL A 226 1.22 14.01 9.43
N PRO A 227 0.90 12.96 8.64
CA PRO A 227 -0.45 12.44 8.56
C PRO A 227 -0.90 11.84 9.90
N ARG A 228 -2.19 12.02 10.23
CA ARG A 228 -2.78 11.43 11.44
C ARG A 228 -3.21 10.00 11.16
N LEU A 229 -3.14 9.15 12.19
CA LEU A 229 -3.84 7.87 12.18
C LEU A 229 -5.33 8.14 12.41
N PRO A 230 -6.25 7.70 11.52
CA PRO A 230 -7.69 7.77 11.76
C PRO A 230 -8.11 6.83 12.89
N ASP A 231 -9.18 7.16 13.59
CA ASP A 231 -9.75 6.27 14.62
C ASP A 231 -10.30 4.96 14.00
N ASP A 232 -10.75 5.02 12.75
CA ASP A 232 -11.27 3.90 11.94
C ASP A 232 -10.20 3.24 11.05
N TRP A 233 -8.92 3.28 11.45
CA TRP A 233 -7.79 2.77 10.65
C TRP A 233 -7.89 1.28 10.27
N ASP A 234 -8.62 0.47 11.04
CA ASP A 234 -8.80 -0.97 10.86
C ASP A 234 -10.02 -1.34 10.00
N ARG A 235 -10.82 -0.34 9.59
CA ARG A 235 -12.05 -0.55 8.83
C ARG A 235 -11.81 -1.42 7.58
N ARG A 236 -12.69 -2.38 7.36
CA ARG A 236 -12.61 -3.25 6.18
C ARG A 236 -12.97 -2.47 4.91
N PRO A 237 -12.29 -2.71 3.78
CA PRO A 237 -12.74 -2.20 2.49
C PRO A 237 -14.18 -2.65 2.20
N VAL A 238 -15.06 -1.73 1.82
CA VAL A 238 -16.40 -2.08 1.35
C VAL A 238 -16.30 -2.55 -0.09
N THR A 239 -16.35 -3.86 -0.30
CA THR A 239 -16.44 -4.45 -1.64
C THR A 239 -17.83 -4.14 -2.22
N VAL A 240 -17.89 -3.20 -3.17
CA VAL A 240 -19.11 -3.00 -3.96
C VAL A 240 -19.21 -4.12 -4.98
N GLU A 241 -19.87 -5.22 -4.59
CA GLU A 241 -20.31 -6.21 -5.56
C GLU A 241 -21.24 -5.52 -6.58
N ARG A 242 -20.80 -5.45 -7.83
CA ARG A 242 -21.70 -5.08 -8.92
C ARG A 242 -22.69 -6.23 -9.08
N ALA A 243 -23.92 -6.02 -8.60
CA ALA A 243 -25.04 -6.91 -8.86
C ALA A 243 -25.06 -7.26 -10.36
N ALA A 244 -24.94 -8.55 -10.67
CA ALA A 244 -24.97 -9.02 -12.05
C ALA A 244 -26.31 -8.61 -12.66
N GLY A 245 -26.24 -7.76 -13.70
CA GLY A 245 -27.44 -7.13 -14.28
C GLY A 245 -28.44 -8.19 -14.72
N SER A 246 -29.64 -8.17 -14.14
CA SER A 246 -30.74 -9.02 -14.56
C SER A 246 -31.08 -8.69 -16.02
N GLY A 247 -30.73 -9.59 -16.93
CA GLY A 247 -31.02 -9.43 -18.35
C GLY A 247 -32.53 -9.30 -18.59
N PRO A 248 -32.97 -8.47 -19.57
CA PRO A 248 -34.39 -8.25 -19.81
C PRO A 248 -35.06 -9.57 -20.22
N GLY A 249 -36.18 -9.88 -19.55
CA GLY A 249 -36.92 -11.12 -19.76
C GLY A 249 -37.38 -11.28 -21.21
N ARG A 250 -37.18 -12.47 -21.79
CA ARG A 250 -37.69 -12.80 -23.12
C ARG A 250 -39.22 -12.73 -23.11
N GLY A 251 -39.77 -11.76 -23.83
CA GLY A 251 -41.21 -11.65 -24.05
C GLY A 251 -41.76 -12.90 -24.76
N ARG A 252 -42.82 -13.49 -24.21
CA ARG A 252 -43.59 -14.54 -24.89
C ARG A 252 -44.30 -13.96 -26.10
N ALA A 253 -43.83 -14.27 -27.31
CA ALA A 253 -44.63 -14.10 -28.51
C ALA A 253 -45.82 -15.07 -28.46
N ARG A 254 -47.04 -14.56 -28.68
CA ARG A 254 -48.24 -15.39 -28.84
C ARG A 254 -48.30 -15.85 -30.30
N GLY A 255 -48.35 -17.16 -30.53
CA GLY A 255 -48.68 -17.72 -31.82
C GLY A 255 -50.19 -17.82 -32.00
N THR A 256 -50.70 -17.37 -33.13
CA THR A 256 -52.02 -17.76 -33.66
C THR A 256 -51.83 -18.26 -35.10
N PRO A 257 -52.64 -19.25 -35.55
CA PRO A 257 -52.25 -20.13 -36.65
C PRO A 257 -52.65 -19.57 -38.02
N PHE A 258 -52.01 -20.11 -39.07
CA PHE A 258 -52.59 -20.17 -40.41
C PHE A 258 -52.53 -21.59 -40.94
N ASN A 259 -53.49 -21.91 -41.81
CA ASN A 259 -53.90 -23.26 -42.16
C ASN A 259 -54.04 -23.38 -43.69
N THR A 260 -53.20 -24.23 -44.30
CA THR A 260 -53.38 -24.96 -45.58
C THR A 260 -52.17 -25.87 -45.76
#